data_AF-A0AAW4MUI8-F1
#
_entry.id   AF-A0AAW4MUI8-F1
#
_cell.length_a   1.000
_cell.length_b   1.000
_cell.length_c   1.000
_cell.angle_alpha   90.00
_cell.angle_beta   90.00
_cell.angle_gamma   90.00
#
_symmetry.space_group_name_H-M   'P 1'
#
loop_
_entity.id
_entity.type
_entity.pdbx_description
1 polymer ?
#
loop_
_entity_poly.entity_id
_entity_poly.type
_entity_poly.pdbx_seq_one_letter_code
_entity_poly.pdbx_strand_id
1 'polypeptide(L)'
;MIIVKRINVERAIHEDDLQRYTEQGYRVIEDKKNDEDTPVENNEVTDLNDMTVDQLKTIAKEKGVSGYSSLVKKELVAVLTKMQEE
;
A
#
# COMPACT_ATOMS: atom_id res chain seq x y z
N MET A 1 -8.25 8.47 -19.13
CA MET A 1 -7.76 7.12 -19.47
C MET A 1 -6.86 6.71 -18.34
N ILE A 2 -7.17 5.59 -17.72
CA ILE A 2 -6.45 5.02 -16.59
C ILE A 2 -5.63 3.85 -17.14
N ILE A 3 -4.36 3.78 -16.78
CA ILE A 3 -3.52 2.65 -17.13
C ILE A 3 -3.56 1.67 -15.96
N VAL A 4 -3.94 0.44 -16.27
CA VAL A 4 -3.96 -0.67 -15.31
C VAL A 4 -2.96 -1.75 -15.71
N LYS A 5 -2.33 -2.38 -14.73
CA LYS A 5 -1.32 -3.41 -14.91
C LYS A 5 -1.66 -4.67 -14.13
N ARG A 6 -1.49 -5.83 -14.77
CA ARG A 6 -1.55 -7.14 -14.14
C ARG A 6 -0.34 -7.94 -14.59
N ILE A 7 0.56 -8.25 -13.66
CA ILE A 7 1.82 -8.97 -13.96
C ILE A 7 2.61 -8.19 -15.03
N ASN A 8 2.72 -8.72 -16.26
CA ASN A 8 3.44 -8.13 -17.38
C ASN A 8 2.48 -7.61 -18.48
N VAL A 9 1.20 -7.40 -18.17
CA VAL A 9 0.19 -6.91 -19.10
C VAL A 9 -0.32 -5.55 -18.63
N GLU A 10 -0.23 -4.55 -19.51
CA GLU A 10 -0.72 -3.19 -19.29
C GLU A 10 -1.91 -2.90 -20.22
N ARG A 11 -2.92 -2.19 -19.72
CA ARG A 11 -4.09 -1.77 -20.49
C ARG A 11 -4.50 -0.36 -20.13
N ALA A 12 -4.77 0.45 -21.15
CA ALA A 12 -5.44 1.73 -21.00
C ALA A 12 -6.96 1.49 -21.02
N ILE A 13 -7.64 1.85 -19.93
CA ILE A 13 -9.07 1.69 -19.72
C ILE A 13 -9.72 3.03 -19.37
N HIS A 14 -11.05 3.07 -19.35
CA HIS A 14 -11.82 4.17 -18.78
C HIS A 14 -12.11 3.97 -17.30
N GLU A 15 -12.49 5.05 -16.61
CA GLU A 15 -12.86 5.02 -15.18
C GLU A 15 -14.03 4.07 -14.91
N ASP A 16 -15.03 4.03 -15.79
CA ASP A 16 -16.16 3.09 -15.70
C ASP A 16 -15.72 1.61 -15.67
N ASP A 17 -14.61 1.28 -16.33
CA ASP A 17 -14.09 -0.09 -16.37
C ASP A 17 -13.19 -0.41 -15.17
N LEU A 18 -12.74 0.59 -14.40
CA LEU A 18 -11.74 0.42 -13.35
C LEU A 18 -12.12 -0.68 -12.36
N GLN A 19 -13.37 -0.64 -11.89
CA GLN A 19 -13.86 -1.60 -10.90
C GLN A 19 -13.72 -3.05 -11.38
N ARG A 20 -14.10 -3.31 -12.63
CA ARG A 20 -14.01 -4.63 -13.25
C ARG A 20 -12.56 -5.11 -13.40
N TYR A 21 -11.62 -4.19 -13.65
CA TYR A 21 -10.20 -4.51 -13.77
C TYR A 21 -9.56 -4.74 -12.39
N THR A 22 -9.93 -3.95 -11.39
CA THR A 22 -9.52 -4.16 -9.99
C THR A 22 -9.99 -5.52 -9.47
N GLU A 23 -11.24 -5.92 -9.75
CA GLU A 23 -11.78 -7.25 -9.39
C GLU A 23 -11.06 -8.40 -10.11
N GLN A 24 -10.54 -8.15 -11.33
CA GLN A 24 -9.72 -9.10 -12.07
C GLN A 24 -8.26 -9.15 -11.61
N GLY A 25 -7.89 -8.35 -10.61
CA GLY A 25 -6.54 -8.27 -10.07
C GLY A 25 -5.60 -7.40 -10.89
N TYR A 26 -6.12 -6.43 -11.65
CA TYR A 26 -5.31 -5.36 -12.22
C TYR A 26 -5.13 -4.23 -11.20
N ARG A 27 -3.97 -3.58 -11.24
CA ARG A 27 -3.58 -2.47 -10.38
C ARG A 27 -3.49 -1.19 -11.19
N VAL A 28 -3.96 -0.07 -10.65
CA VAL A 28 -3.84 1.23 -11.31
C VAL A 28 -2.40 1.70 -11.22
N ILE A 29 -1.80 2.06 -12.36
CA ILE A 29 -0.41 2.53 -12.41
C ILE A 29 -0.30 4.00 -12.82
N GLU A 30 -1.26 4.54 -13.56
CA GLU A 30 -1.24 5.97 -13.92
C GLU A 30 -2.65 6.43 -14.34
N ASP A 31 -3.14 7.48 -13.69
CA ASP A 31 -4.26 8.28 -14.16
C ASP A 31 -3.67 9.47 -14.93
N LYS A 32 -3.98 9.60 -16.23
CA LYS A 32 -3.49 10.73 -17.04
C LYS A 32 -4.29 12.03 -16.82
N LYS A 33 -5.03 12.15 -15.72
CA LYS A 33 -6.06 13.17 -15.54
C LYS A 33 -6.16 13.76 -14.13
N ASN A 34 -5.08 13.83 -13.36
CA ASN A 34 -4.85 14.97 -12.46
C ASN A 34 -3.43 14.95 -11.89
N ASP A 35 -2.86 16.15 -11.76
CA ASP A 35 -1.80 16.40 -10.80
C ASP A 35 -2.29 16.05 -9.38
N GLU A 36 -1.41 15.42 -8.59
CA GLU A 36 -1.56 14.94 -7.20
C GLU A 36 -2.12 13.53 -6.97
N ASP A 37 -1.29 12.77 -6.21
CA ASP A 37 -1.57 11.56 -5.46
C ASP A 37 -1.27 10.17 -6.10
N THR A 38 0.02 9.85 -5.99
CA THR A 38 0.59 8.55 -5.54
C THR A 38 0.12 7.24 -6.20
N PRO A 39 0.97 6.61 -7.04
CA PRO A 39 0.78 5.22 -7.45
C PRO A 39 1.19 4.30 -6.29
N VAL A 40 0.22 3.89 -5.47
CA VAL A 40 0.46 2.86 -4.47
C VAL A 40 0.51 1.47 -5.11
N GLU A 41 1.54 0.75 -4.67
CA GLU A 41 1.63 -0.70 -4.58
C GLU A 41 2.35 -1.47 -5.70
N ASN A 42 3.69 -1.42 -5.61
CA ASN A 42 4.54 -2.62 -5.68
C ASN A 42 5.85 -2.36 -4.92
N ASN A 43 5.84 -2.50 -3.58
CA ASN A 43 7.02 -2.93 -2.84
C ASN A 43 6.60 -3.54 -1.50
N GLU A 44 6.65 -4.87 -1.39
CA GLU A 44 6.27 -5.65 -0.20
C GLU A 44 7.18 -5.41 1.03
N VAL A 45 7.87 -4.27 1.14
CA VAL A 45 8.86 -4.02 2.21
C VAL A 45 8.93 -2.60 2.77
N THR A 46 8.15 -1.61 2.31
CA THR A 46 8.40 -0.21 2.71
C THR A 46 7.22 0.70 3.02
N ASP A 47 5.97 0.22 3.05
CA ASP A 47 4.82 1.12 3.27
C ASP A 47 4.55 1.48 4.74
N LEU A 48 5.28 0.92 5.70
CA LEU A 48 5.09 1.27 7.11
C LEU A 48 5.39 2.75 7.40
N ASN A 49 6.28 3.40 6.66
CA ASN A 49 6.56 4.84 6.87
C ASN A 49 5.42 5.75 6.42
N ASP A 50 4.70 5.34 5.38
CA ASP A 50 3.59 6.10 4.79
C ASP A 50 2.28 5.87 5.56
N MET A 51 2.18 4.73 6.25
CA MET A 51 1.04 4.44 7.11
C MET A 51 0.88 5.40 8.29
N THR A 52 -0.38 5.64 8.64
CA THR A 52 -0.76 6.39 9.85
C THR A 52 -0.44 5.57 11.10
N VAL A 53 -0.23 6.27 12.23
CA VAL A 53 0.09 5.63 13.51
C VAL A 53 -0.99 4.60 13.90
N ASP A 54 -2.25 4.84 13.52
CA ASP A 54 -3.37 3.95 13.78
C ASP A 54 -3.27 2.63 12.99
N GLN A 55 -2.92 2.72 11.71
CA GLN A 55 -2.66 1.55 10.87
C GLN A 55 -1.45 0.75 11.36
N LEU A 56 -0.37 1.44 11.74
CA LEU A 56 0.81 0.81 12.31
C LEU A 56 0.52 0.07 13.62
N LYS A 57 -0.29 0.67 14.51
CA LYS A 57 -0.71 0.02 15.75
C LYS A 57 -1.57 -1.21 15.51
N THR A 58 -2.40 -1.17 14.46
CA THR A 58 -3.22 -2.31 14.06
C THR A 58 -2.34 -3.48 13.60
N ILE A 59 -1.39 -3.21 12.70
CA ILE A 59 -0.42 -4.23 12.26
C ILE A 59 0.38 -4.75 13.45
N ALA A 60 0.84 -3.87 14.34
CA ALA A 60 1.60 -4.27 15.53
C ALA A 60 0.80 -5.17 16.47
N LYS A 61 -0.49 -4.90 16.65
CA LYS A 61 -1.39 -5.76 17.42
C LYS A 61 -1.57 -7.12 16.76
N GLU A 62 -1.76 -7.17 15.44
CA GLU A 62 -1.89 -8.42 14.67
C GLU A 62 -0.60 -9.24 14.67
N LYS A 63 0.56 -8.58 14.61
CA LYS A 63 1.89 -9.18 14.69
C LYS A 63 2.29 -9.57 16.12
N GLY A 64 1.49 -9.20 17.13
CA GLY A 64 1.76 -9.51 18.54
C GLY A 64 2.89 -8.68 19.17
N VAL A 65 3.20 -7.51 18.61
CA VAL A 65 4.21 -6.59 19.16
C VAL A 65 3.72 -6.06 20.50
N SER A 66 4.31 -6.54 21.58
CA SER A 66 3.99 -6.09 22.93
C SER A 66 4.60 -4.72 23.20
N GLY A 67 3.82 -3.80 23.78
CA GLY A 67 4.27 -2.42 24.03
C GLY A 67 4.06 -1.45 22.86
N TYR A 68 3.41 -1.88 21.76
CA TYR A 68 3.12 -1.04 20.59
C TYR A 68 2.41 0.29 20.89
N SER A 69 1.58 0.32 21.93
CA SER A 69 0.86 1.51 22.38
C SER A 69 1.75 2.52 23.14
N SER A 70 2.90 2.07 23.66
CA SER A 70 3.94 2.90 24.28
C SER A 70 5.06 3.28 23.32
N LEU A 71 5.13 2.68 22.11
CA LEU A 71 6.11 3.03 21.09
C LEU A 71 5.68 4.30 20.33
N VAL A 72 6.64 5.17 20.04
CA VAL A 72 6.43 6.32 19.14
C VAL A 72 6.40 5.86 17.68
N LYS A 73 5.80 6.64 16.77
CA LYS A 73 5.64 6.27 15.34
C LYS A 73 6.93 5.68 14.75
N LYS A 74 8.08 6.33 14.98
CA LYS A 74 9.38 5.88 14.48
C LYS A 74 9.79 4.50 14.99
N GLU A 75 9.67 4.27 16.30
CA GLU A 75 10.00 3.00 16.93
C GLU A 75 9.05 1.89 16.46
N LEU A 76 7.76 2.21 16.34
CA LEU A 76 6.74 1.29 15.87
C LEU A 76 6.99 0.85 14.42
N VAL A 77 7.27 1.81 13.53
CA VAL A 77 7.66 1.52 12.14
C VAL A 77 8.93 0.67 12.09
N ALA A 78 9.95 1.01 12.87
CA ALA A 78 11.22 0.27 12.86
C ALA A 78 11.05 -1.18 13.30
N VAL A 79 10.26 -1.44 14.36
CA VAL A 79 9.96 -2.79 14.84
C VAL A 79 9.18 -3.58 13.79
N LEU A 80 8.17 -2.95 13.18
CA LEU A 80 7.35 -3.60 12.16
C LEU A 80 8.14 -3.89 10.88
N THR A 81 9.02 -2.98 10.48
CA THR A 81 9.88 -3.14 9.29
C THR A 81 10.84 -4.30 9.52
N LYS A 82 11.48 -4.33 10.69
CA LYS A 82 12.37 -5.42 11.08
C LYS A 82 11.66 -6.78 11.08
N MET A 83 10.40 -6.84 11.51
CA MET A 83 9.58 -8.07 11.50
C MET A 83 9.13 -8.51 10.09
N GLN A 84 9.28 -7.67 9.06
CA GLN A 84 9.01 -8.05 7.67
C GLN A 84 10.25 -8.58 6.94
N GLU A 85 11.45 -8.30 7.45
CA GLU A 85 12.73 -8.75 6.86
C GLU A 85 13.22 -10.12 7.39
N GLU A 86 12.62 -10.66 8.46
CA GLU A 86 12.91 -12.00 9.03
C GLU A 86 11.89 -13.06 8.58
#